data_AF-A0A1J7IGE6-F1
#
_entry.id   AF-A0A1J7IGE6-F1
#
_cell.length_a   1.000
_cell.length_b   1.000
_cell.length_c   1.000
_cell.angle_alpha   90.00
_cell.angle_beta   90.00
_cell.angle_gamma   90.00
#
_symmetry.space_group_name_H-M   'P 1'
#
loop_
_entity.id
_entity.type
_entity.pdbx_description
1 polymer ?
#
loop_
_entity_poly.entity_id
_entity_poly.type
_entity_poly.pdbx_seq_one_letter_code
_entity_poly.pdbx_strand_id
1 'polypeptide(L)'
;MTNRETETTICATNKISADRDARKAFEIAKHDIAQSFLQELDKVITQGRLSELAETTGGIRLSWTNKLNTTAGRANWKRETVRTRNPDGSEASIRYRHHASIELAEKVIDDQHRLLNVIAHEFCHLANFMVSGITNNPHGKEFKVWAAKCSRRFGDRGIEVTTKHSYDIDFKYVWECTSCAMEYKRHSKSINPDRHRCGACKNPLKQTKPVPRAGARKPSEYQTFMKEQMRLLKEENPKTPQKEIMRRVADRWSSREAASVDEVAVGIEHLDLDGADGSESRTA
;
A
#
# COMPACT_ATOMS: atom_id res chain seq x y z
N MET A 1 -32.77 -24.38 8.90
CA MET A 1 -31.56 -23.70 9.43
C MET A 1 -30.67 -23.09 8.33
N THR A 2 -31.11 -23.07 7.06
CA THR A 2 -30.25 -22.77 5.89
C THR A 2 -30.29 -21.31 5.39
N ASN A 3 -31.25 -20.48 5.81
CA ASN A 3 -31.39 -19.11 5.30
C ASN A 3 -30.56 -18.04 6.05
N ARG A 4 -30.18 -18.27 7.31
CA ARG A 4 -29.39 -17.30 8.10
C ARG A 4 -27.91 -17.29 7.72
N GLU A 5 -27.37 -18.43 7.30
CA GLU A 5 -25.95 -18.57 6.94
C GLU A 5 -25.65 -17.98 5.55
N THR A 6 -26.61 -18.07 4.62
CA THR A 6 -26.51 -17.51 3.27
C THR A 6 -26.60 -15.98 3.27
N GLU A 7 -27.53 -15.39 4.04
CA GLU A 7 -27.66 -13.93 4.19
C GLU A 7 -26.41 -13.30 4.85
N THR A 8 -25.85 -13.95 5.86
CA THR A 8 -24.63 -13.49 6.55
C THR A 8 -23.43 -13.50 5.60
N THR A 9 -23.34 -14.50 4.73
CA THR A 9 -22.25 -14.65 3.76
C THR A 9 -22.32 -13.58 2.66
N ILE A 10 -23.52 -13.30 2.13
CA ILE A 10 -23.73 -12.29 1.08
C ILE A 10 -23.46 -10.88 1.63
N CYS A 11 -23.89 -10.59 2.86
CA CYS A 11 -23.61 -9.31 3.52
C CYS A 11 -22.11 -9.10 3.75
N ALA A 12 -21.39 -10.15 4.16
CA ALA A 12 -19.94 -10.10 4.34
C ALA A 12 -19.19 -9.90 3.01
N THR A 13 -19.60 -10.56 1.93
CA THR A 13 -18.97 -10.38 0.60
C THR A 13 -19.22 -9.00 0.02
N ASN A 14 -20.42 -8.44 0.18
CA ASN A 14 -20.74 -7.09 -0.28
C ASN A 14 -19.96 -6.03 0.50
N LYS A 15 -19.78 -6.22 1.81
CA LYS A 15 -18.94 -5.35 2.64
C LYS A 15 -17.46 -5.38 2.22
N ILE A 16 -16.95 -6.56 1.85
CA ILE A 16 -15.56 -6.72 1.36
C ILE A 16 -15.36 -6.05 -0.01
N SER A 17 -16.35 -6.09 -0.91
CA SER A 17 -16.22 -5.40 -2.21
C SER A 17 -16.29 -3.88 -2.03
N ALA A 18 -17.24 -3.39 -1.23
CA ALA A 18 -17.36 -1.97 -0.93
C ALA A 18 -16.12 -1.38 -0.27
N ASP A 19 -15.50 -2.08 0.69
CA ASP A 19 -14.24 -1.66 1.32
C ASP A 19 -13.09 -1.59 0.29
N ARG A 20 -13.06 -2.51 -0.68
CA ARG A 20 -12.04 -2.52 -1.73
C ARG A 20 -12.21 -1.34 -2.69
N ASP A 21 -13.43 -1.03 -3.07
CA ASP A 21 -13.72 0.08 -3.98
C ASP A 21 -13.45 1.43 -3.29
N ALA A 22 -13.80 1.56 -2.01
CA ALA A 22 -13.48 2.73 -1.20
C ALA A 22 -11.97 2.95 -1.08
N ARG A 23 -11.19 1.89 -0.78
CA ARG A 23 -9.71 1.96 -0.78
C ARG A 23 -9.17 2.37 -2.14
N LYS A 24 -9.69 1.82 -3.23
CA LYS A 24 -9.23 2.15 -4.58
C LYS A 24 -9.54 3.61 -4.94
N ALA A 25 -10.73 4.09 -4.57
CA ALA A 25 -11.10 5.51 -4.74
C ALA A 25 -10.18 6.42 -3.91
N PHE A 26 -9.90 6.05 -2.66
CA PHE A 26 -8.96 6.77 -1.82
C PHE A 26 -7.55 6.80 -2.42
N GLU A 27 -7.04 5.65 -2.89
CA GLU A 27 -5.71 5.56 -3.51
C GLU A 27 -5.56 6.49 -4.73
N ILE A 28 -6.62 6.65 -5.51
CA ILE A 28 -6.65 7.59 -6.65
C ILE A 28 -6.66 9.04 -6.15
N ALA A 29 -7.47 9.37 -5.16
CA ALA A 29 -7.70 10.74 -4.71
C ALA A 29 -6.70 11.26 -3.65
N LYS A 30 -5.91 10.38 -3.01
CA LYS A 30 -5.13 10.73 -1.81
C LYS A 30 -4.12 11.85 -2.02
N HIS A 31 -3.54 11.97 -3.22
CA HIS A 31 -2.57 13.01 -3.53
C HIS A 31 -3.24 14.40 -3.55
N ASP A 32 -4.38 14.50 -4.22
CA ASP A 32 -5.15 15.75 -4.32
C ASP A 32 -5.74 16.15 -2.96
N ILE A 33 -6.25 15.17 -2.21
CA ILE A 33 -6.73 15.38 -0.83
C ILE A 33 -5.58 15.94 0.03
N ALA A 34 -4.39 15.34 -0.07
CA ALA A 34 -3.24 15.77 0.70
C ALA A 34 -2.82 17.21 0.38
N GLN A 35 -2.71 17.52 -0.91
CA GLN A 35 -2.30 18.86 -1.36
C GLN A 35 -3.33 19.92 -1.01
N SER A 36 -4.61 19.65 -1.28
CA SER A 36 -5.72 20.58 -0.99
C SER A 36 -5.82 20.86 0.49
N PHE A 37 -5.70 19.82 1.33
CA PHE A 37 -5.80 19.98 2.77
C PHE A 37 -4.59 20.71 3.38
N LEU A 38 -3.37 20.47 2.87
CA LEU A 38 -2.20 21.23 3.29
C LEU A 38 -2.33 22.73 2.98
N GLN A 39 -2.84 23.06 1.79
CA GLN A 39 -3.12 24.46 1.41
C GLN A 39 -4.20 25.08 2.29
N GLU A 40 -5.26 24.34 2.60
CA GLU A 40 -6.32 24.78 3.51
C GLU A 40 -5.79 25.04 4.93
N LEU A 41 -4.98 24.13 5.46
CA LEU A 41 -4.30 24.30 6.76
C LEU A 41 -3.46 25.58 6.77
N ASP A 42 -2.61 25.79 5.77
CA ASP A 42 -1.76 26.98 5.73
C ASP A 42 -2.59 28.27 5.64
N LYS A 43 -3.60 28.28 4.76
CA LYS A 43 -4.50 29.43 4.61
C LYS A 43 -5.24 29.75 5.91
N VAL A 44 -5.76 28.75 6.62
CA VAL A 44 -6.66 28.96 7.75
C VAL A 44 -5.91 29.12 9.07
N ILE A 45 -4.83 28.36 9.29
CA ILE A 45 -4.13 28.30 10.59
C ILE A 45 -2.95 29.27 10.65
N THR A 46 -2.23 29.43 9.54
CA THR A 46 -1.03 30.27 9.44
C THR A 46 -1.20 31.43 8.47
N GLN A 47 -2.40 31.66 7.92
CA GLN A 47 -2.71 32.78 7.02
C GLN A 47 -1.79 32.83 5.78
N GLY A 48 -1.39 31.66 5.27
CA GLY A 48 -0.49 31.54 4.11
C GLY A 48 1.00 31.72 4.42
N ARG A 49 1.37 31.90 5.70
CA ARG A 49 2.75 32.19 6.09
C ARG A 49 3.73 31.07 5.75
N LEU A 50 3.33 29.80 5.79
CA LEU A 50 4.26 28.72 5.43
C LEU A 50 4.55 28.72 3.94
N SER A 51 3.53 28.92 3.10
CA SER A 51 3.70 29.05 1.65
C SER A 51 4.57 30.25 1.31
N GLU A 52 4.34 31.41 1.92
CA GLU A 52 5.18 32.62 1.74
C GLU A 52 6.66 32.33 2.08
N LEU A 53 6.93 31.71 3.23
CA LEU A 53 8.29 31.40 3.66
C LEU A 53 9.00 30.41 2.74
N ALA A 54 8.27 29.43 2.19
CA ALA A 54 8.81 28.39 1.33
C ALA A 54 8.77 28.71 -0.18
N GLU A 55 8.13 29.82 -0.58
CA GLU A 55 7.85 30.19 -1.98
C GLU A 55 9.11 30.14 -2.85
N THR A 56 10.19 30.77 -2.37
CA THR A 56 11.49 30.84 -3.08
C THR A 56 12.19 29.50 -3.25
N THR A 57 11.68 28.42 -2.62
CA THR A 57 12.22 27.06 -2.72
C THR A 57 11.24 26.07 -3.36
N GLY A 58 10.15 26.59 -3.97
CA GLY A 58 9.12 25.79 -4.62
C GLY A 58 7.98 25.34 -3.70
N GLY A 59 7.79 26.01 -2.55
CA GLY A 59 6.74 25.70 -1.59
C GLY A 59 7.02 24.45 -0.74
N ILE A 60 6.02 24.05 0.06
CA ILE A 60 6.10 22.83 0.87
C ILE A 60 5.88 21.61 -0.03
N ARG A 61 6.89 20.75 -0.14
CA ARG A 61 6.81 19.54 -0.99
C ARG A 61 6.14 18.38 -0.25
N LEU A 62 5.19 17.72 -0.90
CA LEU A 62 4.65 16.43 -0.45
C LEU A 62 5.37 15.29 -1.16
N SER A 63 5.79 14.26 -0.42
CA SER A 63 6.41 13.07 -1.01
C SER A 63 5.91 11.79 -0.34
N TRP A 64 5.54 10.80 -1.13
CA TRP A 64 5.08 9.50 -0.63
C TRP A 64 6.23 8.48 -0.63
N THR A 65 6.32 7.69 0.44
CA THR A 65 7.44 6.77 0.67
C THR A 65 6.98 5.40 1.15
N ASN A 66 7.70 4.37 0.72
CA ASN A 66 7.53 2.99 1.18
C ASN A 66 8.48 2.62 2.32
N LYS A 67 9.31 3.58 2.78
CA LYS A 67 10.38 3.36 3.78
C LYS A 67 9.91 3.62 5.21
N LEU A 68 8.89 4.46 5.40
CA LEU A 68 8.27 4.68 6.70
C LEU A 68 7.34 3.50 7.02
N ASN A 69 7.75 2.69 8.00
CA ASN A 69 7.05 1.45 8.36
C ASN A 69 6.42 1.51 9.77
N THR A 70 6.80 2.50 10.59
CA THR A 70 6.38 2.66 11.98
C THR A 70 5.84 4.06 12.29
N THR A 71 5.90 4.99 11.34
CA THR A 71 5.35 6.35 11.43
C THR A 71 4.61 6.64 10.13
N ALA A 72 3.53 7.43 10.17
CA ALA A 72 2.76 7.76 8.97
C ALA A 72 3.26 9.01 8.25
N GLY A 73 3.92 9.91 8.97
CA GLY A 73 4.41 11.16 8.43
C GLY A 73 5.78 11.54 8.99
N ARG A 74 6.46 12.45 8.28
CA ARG A 74 7.61 13.19 8.78
C ARG A 74 7.73 14.55 8.11
N ALA A 75 7.65 15.62 8.90
CA ALA A 75 8.05 16.95 8.49
C ALA A 75 9.59 17.08 8.43
N ASN A 76 10.09 17.65 7.35
CA ASN A 76 11.49 17.99 7.16
C ASN A 76 11.60 19.49 6.85
N TRP A 77 12.51 20.17 7.52
CA TRP A 77 12.76 21.59 7.31
C TRP A 77 14.24 21.93 7.42
N LYS A 78 14.70 22.81 6.53
CA LYS A 78 16.04 23.40 6.55
C LYS A 78 15.96 24.89 6.22
N ARG A 79 16.54 25.72 7.08
CA ARG A 79 16.76 27.15 6.81
C ARG A 79 18.15 27.38 6.23
N GLU A 80 18.20 27.99 5.07
CA GLU A 80 19.43 28.42 4.42
C GLU A 80 19.56 29.94 4.54
N THR A 81 20.75 30.41 4.92
CA THR A 81 21.04 31.85 5.02
C THR A 81 21.78 32.28 3.76
N VAL A 82 21.17 33.18 2.99
CA VAL A 82 21.76 33.78 1.79
C VAL A 82 22.23 35.19 2.16
N ARG A 83 23.55 35.39 2.09
CA ARG A 83 24.18 36.69 2.37
C ARG A 83 24.61 37.32 1.06
N THR A 84 24.17 38.55 0.81
CA THR A 84 24.67 39.37 -0.28
C THR A 84 25.64 40.38 0.29
N ARG A 85 26.81 40.53 -0.32
CA ARG A 85 27.81 41.54 0.03
C ARG A 85 27.83 42.65 -1.00
N ASN A 86 28.05 43.87 -0.51
CA ASN A 86 28.33 45.02 -1.36
C ASN A 86 29.73 44.87 -1.99
N PRO A 87 30.02 45.61 -3.08
CA PRO A 87 31.34 45.62 -3.70
C PRO A 87 32.49 46.02 -2.76
N ASP A 88 32.20 46.80 -1.71
CA ASP A 88 33.15 47.21 -0.66
C ASP A 88 33.38 46.13 0.43
N GLY A 89 32.75 44.96 0.31
CA GLY A 89 32.84 43.86 1.26
C GLY A 89 31.89 43.97 2.47
N SER A 90 31.14 45.06 2.61
CA SER A 90 30.11 45.22 3.65
C SER A 90 28.88 44.33 3.38
N GLU A 91 28.16 43.95 4.43
CA GLU A 91 26.98 43.09 4.31
C GLU A 91 25.79 43.90 3.78
N ALA A 92 25.33 43.57 2.55
CA ALA A 92 24.28 44.30 1.85
C ALA A 92 22.89 43.87 2.30
N SER A 93 22.66 42.56 2.41
CA SER A 93 21.42 42.00 2.95
C SER A 93 21.57 40.54 3.35
N ILE A 94 20.81 40.13 4.37
CA ILE A 94 20.62 38.73 4.76
C ILE A 94 19.20 38.33 4.39
N ARG A 95 19.06 37.25 3.62
CA ARG A 95 17.76 36.63 3.30
C ARG A 95 17.77 35.17 3.71
N TYR A 96 16.60 34.64 4.05
CA TYR A 96 16.45 33.23 4.41
C TYR A 96 15.64 32.49 3.35
N ARG A 97 16.10 31.30 2.97
CA ARG A 97 15.34 30.35 2.15
C ARG A 97 14.92 29.16 3.01
N HIS A 98 13.62 28.84 3.00
CA HIS A 98 13.06 27.77 3.82
C HIS A 98 12.72 26.57 2.95
N HIS A 99 13.54 25.53 2.99
CA HIS A 99 13.26 24.27 2.32
C HIS A 99 12.39 23.42 3.24
N ALA A 100 11.15 23.13 2.84
CA ALA A 100 10.19 22.37 3.65
C ALA A 100 9.58 21.21 2.85
N SER A 101 9.39 20.07 3.50
CA SER A 101 8.67 18.94 2.92
C SER A 101 7.98 18.09 3.99
N ILE A 102 6.90 17.42 3.60
CA ILE A 102 6.23 16.39 4.40
C ILE A 102 6.34 15.07 3.65
N GLU A 103 6.99 14.10 4.29
CA GLU A 103 7.07 12.72 3.82
C GLU A 103 5.89 11.93 4.39
N LEU A 104 5.13 11.23 3.54
CA LEU A 104 3.93 10.47 3.88
C LEU A 104 4.12 8.98 3.60
N ALA A 105 3.72 8.12 4.53
CA ALA A 105 3.94 6.69 4.48
C ALA A 105 2.84 5.96 3.70
N GLU A 106 3.20 5.42 2.54
CA GLU A 106 2.30 4.74 1.61
C GLU A 106 1.55 3.57 2.23
N LYS A 107 2.20 2.83 3.14
CA LYS A 107 1.68 1.59 3.73
C LYS A 107 0.95 1.79 5.05
N VAL A 108 1.04 2.99 5.62
CA VAL A 108 0.48 3.29 6.94
C VAL A 108 -0.77 4.16 6.79
N ILE A 109 -0.82 4.99 5.75
CA ILE A 109 -1.97 5.83 5.42
C ILE A 109 -2.86 5.09 4.42
N ASP A 110 -3.91 4.47 4.91
CA ASP A 110 -4.82 3.61 4.15
C ASP A 110 -6.25 4.17 4.02
N ASP A 111 -6.53 5.30 4.69
CA ASP A 111 -7.82 5.98 4.66
C ASP A 111 -7.68 7.51 4.73
N GLN A 112 -8.74 8.22 4.35
CA GLN A 112 -8.77 9.68 4.30
C GLN A 112 -8.68 10.35 5.68
N HIS A 113 -9.35 9.81 6.70
CA HIS A 113 -9.34 10.40 8.05
C HIS A 113 -7.93 10.39 8.63
N ARG A 114 -7.22 9.27 8.45
CA ARG A 114 -5.82 9.12 8.82
C ARG A 114 -4.92 10.07 8.05
N LEU A 115 -5.11 10.19 6.73
CA LEU A 115 -4.33 11.13 5.91
C LEU A 115 -4.44 12.56 6.43
N LEU A 116 -5.66 13.03 6.72
CA LEU A 116 -5.90 14.38 7.22
C LEU A 116 -5.23 14.59 8.58
N ASN A 117 -5.37 13.66 9.52
CA ASN A 117 -4.74 13.76 10.83
C ASN A 117 -3.21 13.80 10.75
N VAL A 118 -2.61 12.96 9.89
CA VAL A 118 -1.16 12.93 9.68
C VAL A 118 -0.68 14.25 9.09
N ILE A 119 -1.34 14.77 8.05
CA ILE A 119 -0.96 16.05 7.46
C ILE A 119 -1.09 17.19 8.48
N ALA A 120 -2.16 17.22 9.27
CA ALA A 120 -2.33 18.24 10.32
C ALA A 120 -1.21 18.18 11.36
N HIS A 121 -0.77 16.98 11.76
CA HIS A 121 0.37 16.79 12.67
C HIS A 121 1.68 17.29 12.06
N GLU A 122 2.01 16.84 10.84
CA GLU A 122 3.25 17.24 10.17
C GLU A 122 3.26 18.74 9.83
N PHE A 123 2.09 19.32 9.52
CA PHE A 123 1.92 20.77 9.37
C PHE A 123 2.22 21.51 10.68
N CYS A 124 1.77 21.02 11.83
CA CYS A 124 2.08 21.63 13.12
C CYS A 124 3.58 21.64 13.41
N HIS A 125 4.32 20.62 12.98
CA HIS A 125 5.77 20.63 13.02
C HIS A 125 6.36 21.75 12.17
N LEU A 126 5.95 21.88 10.90
CA LEU A 126 6.42 22.96 10.04
C LEU A 126 6.08 24.35 10.60
N ALA A 127 4.85 24.55 11.11
CA ALA A 127 4.45 25.79 11.77
C ALA A 127 5.35 26.10 13.00
N ASN A 128 5.65 25.10 13.81
CA ASN A 128 6.54 25.25 14.96
C ASN A 128 7.96 25.67 14.54
N PHE A 129 8.51 25.05 13.49
CA PHE A 129 9.85 25.36 12.99
C PHE A 129 9.94 26.70 12.28
N MET A 130 9.01 26.96 11.36
CA MET A 130 9.09 28.07 10.41
C MET A 130 8.45 29.36 10.93
N VAL A 131 7.36 29.25 11.69
CA VAL A 131 6.63 30.42 12.21
C VAL A 131 7.05 30.73 13.64
N SER A 132 7.10 29.73 14.51
CA SER A 132 7.50 29.93 15.92
C SER A 132 9.02 29.94 16.12
N GLY A 133 9.81 29.44 15.15
CA GLY A 133 11.27 29.39 15.24
C GLY A 133 11.81 28.37 16.24
N ILE A 134 10.98 27.44 16.72
CA ILE A 134 11.34 26.46 17.76
C ILE A 134 11.79 25.15 17.13
N THR A 135 13.07 24.81 17.26
CA THR A 135 13.69 23.65 16.57
C THR A 135 14.18 22.55 17.51
N ASN A 136 14.35 22.85 18.79
CA ASN A 136 14.92 21.96 19.80
C ASN A 136 13.86 21.17 20.60
N ASN A 137 12.59 21.57 20.52
CA ASN A 137 11.49 20.91 21.20
C ASN A 137 10.29 20.73 20.25
N PRO A 138 10.31 19.71 19.38
CA PRO A 138 9.38 19.58 18.27
C PRO A 138 7.91 19.36 18.68
N HIS A 139 7.66 18.88 19.91
CA HIS A 139 6.33 18.68 20.49
C HIS A 139 6.11 19.51 21.78
N GLY A 140 6.83 20.63 21.89
CA GLY A 140 6.80 21.56 23.02
C GLY A 140 5.51 22.37 23.14
N LYS A 141 5.56 23.46 23.92
CA LYS A 141 4.40 24.33 24.17
C LYS A 141 3.83 24.90 22.86
N GLU A 142 4.70 25.34 21.97
CA GLU A 142 4.36 26.00 20.71
C GLU A 142 3.72 25.01 19.73
N PHE A 143 4.25 23.78 19.64
CA PHE A 143 3.58 22.71 18.90
C PHE A 143 2.16 22.47 19.43
N LYS A 144 1.98 22.38 20.74
CA LYS A 144 0.64 22.17 21.34
C LYS A 144 -0.32 23.31 21.03
N VAL A 145 0.17 24.54 20.92
CA VAL A 145 -0.65 25.68 20.48
C VAL A 145 -1.12 25.49 19.04
N TRP A 146 -0.23 25.11 18.12
CA TRP A 146 -0.59 24.82 16.72
C TRP A 146 -1.55 23.64 16.62
N ALA A 147 -1.25 22.54 17.32
CA ALA A 147 -2.08 21.35 17.40
C ALA A 147 -3.50 21.68 17.89
N ALA A 148 -3.63 22.49 18.93
CA ALA A 148 -4.91 22.92 19.45
C ALA A 148 -5.67 23.84 18.48
N LYS A 149 -4.97 24.70 17.71
CA LYS A 149 -5.59 25.50 16.63
C LYS A 149 -6.16 24.61 15.53
N CYS A 150 -5.38 23.65 15.04
CA CYS A 150 -5.83 22.70 14.02
C CYS A 150 -7.02 21.87 14.52
N SER A 151 -6.91 21.28 15.71
CA SER A 151 -7.97 20.42 16.28
C SER A 151 -9.26 21.18 16.54
N ARG A 152 -9.18 22.43 17.02
CA ARG A 152 -10.39 23.28 17.18
C ARG A 152 -11.03 23.62 15.85
N ARG A 153 -10.23 23.95 14.84
CA ARG A 153 -10.75 24.46 13.56
C ARG A 153 -11.30 23.36 12.65
N PHE A 154 -10.75 22.16 12.72
CA PHE A 154 -11.10 21.05 11.83
C PHE A 154 -11.62 19.81 12.59
N GLY A 155 -11.99 19.97 13.86
CA GLY A 155 -12.49 18.87 14.70
C GLY A 155 -13.81 18.27 14.20
N ASP A 156 -14.61 19.05 13.46
CA ASP A 156 -15.82 18.59 12.76
C ASP A 156 -15.52 17.51 11.71
N ARG A 157 -14.29 17.48 11.17
CA ARG A 157 -13.79 16.47 10.24
C ARG A 157 -13.06 15.32 10.96
N GLY A 158 -13.12 15.28 12.29
CA GLY A 158 -12.44 14.29 13.13
C GLY A 158 -10.93 14.51 13.24
N ILE A 159 -10.44 15.73 13.02
CA ILE A 159 -9.00 16.03 13.16
C ILE A 159 -8.68 16.35 14.63
N GLU A 160 -7.78 15.56 15.20
CA GLU A 160 -7.25 15.74 16.54
C GLU A 160 -5.73 15.54 16.51
N VAL A 161 -4.99 16.65 16.64
CA VAL A 161 -3.53 16.62 16.62
C VAL A 161 -3.02 16.41 18.04
N THR A 162 -2.43 15.24 18.28
CA THR A 162 -1.75 14.91 19.53
C THR A 162 -0.23 14.93 19.34
N THR A 163 0.54 14.72 20.41
CA THR A 163 2.02 14.69 20.36
C THR A 163 2.58 13.35 19.89
N LYS A 164 1.74 12.33 19.74
CA LYS A 164 2.13 11.00 19.28
C LYS A 164 1.20 10.57 18.16
N HIS A 165 1.74 9.89 17.17
CA HIS A 165 0.93 9.20 16.18
C HIS A 165 0.23 7.98 16.82
N SER A 166 -0.93 8.18 17.46
CA SER A 166 -1.73 7.10 18.07
C SER A 166 -2.77 6.60 17.08
N TYR A 167 -2.37 5.69 16.18
CA TYR A 167 -3.30 4.95 15.34
C TYR A 167 -2.85 3.50 15.20
N ASP A 168 -3.81 2.60 15.01
CA ASP A 168 -3.53 1.20 14.72
C ASP A 168 -2.97 1.08 13.29
N ILE A 169 -1.71 0.69 13.18
CA ILE A 169 -1.09 0.40 11.89
C ILE A 169 -1.58 -0.96 11.42
N ASP A 170 -2.29 -1.01 10.28
CA ASP A 170 -2.70 -2.28 9.70
C ASP A 170 -1.52 -2.99 9.04
N PHE A 171 -0.88 -3.90 9.78
CA PHE A 171 0.20 -4.72 9.23
C PHE A 171 -0.35 -5.88 8.41
N LYS A 172 0.06 -5.94 7.13
CA LYS A 172 -0.32 -7.01 6.20
C LYS A 172 0.04 -8.42 6.70
N TYR A 173 1.16 -8.55 7.42
CA TYR A 173 1.62 -9.82 7.95
C TYR A 173 1.85 -9.73 9.45
N VAL A 174 1.25 -10.66 10.20
CA VAL A 174 1.46 -10.81 11.64
C VAL A 174 1.91 -12.23 11.91
N TRP A 175 2.92 -12.35 12.76
CA TRP A 175 3.47 -13.61 13.23
C TRP A 175 3.46 -13.63 14.74
N GLU A 176 3.23 -14.79 15.33
CA GLU A 176 3.16 -14.98 16.77
C GLU A 176 4.13 -16.09 17.17
N CYS A 177 4.84 -15.90 18.28
CA CYS A 177 5.63 -16.98 18.86
C CYS A 177 4.73 -18.08 19.40
N THR A 178 5.04 -19.33 19.07
CA THR A 178 4.25 -20.49 19.50
C THR A 178 4.30 -20.79 21.00
N SER A 179 5.24 -20.19 21.74
CA SER A 179 5.43 -20.43 23.18
C SER A 179 5.07 -19.20 24.03
N CYS A 180 5.67 -18.04 23.73
CA CYS A 180 5.49 -16.84 24.56
C CYS A 180 4.47 -15.83 24.03
N ALA A 181 3.75 -16.16 22.94
CA ALA A 181 2.75 -15.31 22.29
C ALA A 181 3.23 -13.93 21.80
N MET A 182 4.54 -13.64 21.84
CA MET A 182 5.09 -12.38 21.32
C MET A 182 4.74 -12.20 19.83
N GLU A 183 4.19 -11.04 19.49
CA GLU A 183 3.81 -10.69 18.12
C GLU A 183 4.94 -9.99 17.34
N TYR A 184 5.04 -10.33 16.06
CA TYR A 184 5.94 -9.73 15.09
C TYR A 184 5.12 -9.26 13.89
N LYS A 185 4.87 -7.95 13.83
CA LYS A 185 4.08 -7.31 12.77
C LYS A 185 4.98 -6.79 11.65
N ARG A 186 4.61 -7.02 10.39
CA ARG A 186 5.39 -6.71 9.19
C ARG A 186 4.51 -6.29 8.02
N HIS A 187 5.00 -5.34 7.23
CA HIS A 187 4.35 -4.89 5.98
C HIS A 187 4.63 -5.79 4.78
N SER A 188 5.65 -6.66 4.86
CA SER A 188 6.02 -7.65 3.84
C SER A 188 6.13 -9.05 4.44
N LYS A 189 6.05 -10.09 3.60
CA LYS A 189 6.22 -11.50 4.02
C LYS A 189 7.70 -11.83 4.20
N SER A 190 8.36 -11.15 5.13
CA SER A 190 9.82 -11.23 5.32
C SER A 190 10.26 -12.24 6.37
N ILE A 191 9.35 -12.74 7.20
CA ILE A 191 9.68 -13.76 8.20
C ILE A 191 9.61 -15.13 7.55
N ASN A 192 10.75 -15.83 7.53
CA ASN A 192 10.82 -17.24 7.19
C ASN A 192 10.94 -18.05 8.50
N PRO A 193 9.92 -18.84 8.89
CA PRO A 193 9.94 -19.66 10.10
C PRO A 193 11.07 -20.67 10.19
N ASP A 194 11.65 -21.09 9.06
CA ASP A 194 12.77 -22.03 9.05
C ASP A 194 14.05 -21.34 9.51
N ARG A 195 14.21 -20.06 9.18
CA ARG A 195 15.42 -19.26 9.47
C ARG A 195 15.29 -18.35 10.67
N HIS A 196 14.09 -17.84 10.95
CA HIS A 196 13.83 -16.87 11.99
C HIS A 196 13.14 -17.52 13.18
N ARG A 197 13.46 -17.04 14.38
CA ARG A 197 12.92 -17.51 15.66
C ARG A 197 12.54 -16.34 16.53
N CYS A 198 11.75 -16.60 17.58
CA CYS A 198 11.41 -15.59 18.57
C CYS A 198 12.68 -15.00 19.19
N GLY A 199 12.79 -13.67 19.24
CA GLY A 199 13.92 -12.97 19.85
C GLY A 199 14.09 -13.29 21.33
N ALA A 200 12.97 -13.44 22.05
CA ALA A 200 12.93 -13.64 23.50
C ALA A 200 13.17 -15.10 23.93
N CYS A 201 12.44 -16.07 23.37
CA CYS A 201 12.49 -17.47 23.81
C CYS A 201 13.01 -18.46 22.76
N LYS A 202 13.44 -17.98 21.58
CA LYS A 202 13.98 -18.78 20.46
C LYS A 202 13.04 -19.85 19.86
N ASN A 203 11.80 -19.94 20.33
CA ASN A 203 10.80 -20.83 19.76
C ASN A 203 10.32 -20.39 18.35
N PRO A 204 9.73 -21.30 17.56
CA PRO A 204 9.20 -21.01 16.23
C PRO A 204 8.15 -19.89 16.21
N LEU A 205 7.97 -19.31 15.02
CA LEU A 205 6.96 -18.29 14.74
C LEU A 205 5.90 -18.87 13.79
N LYS A 206 4.62 -18.68 14.12
CA LYS A 206 3.48 -19.02 13.25
C LYS A 206 2.89 -17.75 12.64
N GLN A 207 2.51 -17.77 11.37
CA GLN A 207 1.84 -16.63 10.75
C GLN A 207 0.38 -16.61 11.19
N THR A 208 -0.08 -15.50 11.77
CA THR A 208 -1.48 -15.30 12.20
C THR A 208 -2.26 -14.42 11.23
N LYS A 209 -1.58 -13.50 10.51
CA LYS A 209 -2.19 -12.68 9.44
C LYS A 209 -1.34 -12.67 8.16
N PRO A 210 -1.95 -12.81 6.97
CA PRO A 210 -3.24 -13.50 6.78
C PRO A 210 -3.14 -14.93 7.32
N VAL A 211 -4.25 -15.51 7.80
CA VAL A 211 -4.27 -16.90 8.24
C VAL A 211 -3.81 -17.78 7.07
N PRO A 212 -2.73 -18.58 7.22
CA PRO A 212 -2.31 -19.51 6.19
C PRO A 212 -3.49 -20.42 5.85
N ARG A 213 -3.85 -20.50 4.57
CA ARG A 213 -4.88 -21.45 4.14
C ARG A 213 -4.38 -22.85 4.49
N ALA A 214 -5.11 -23.56 5.35
CA ALA A 214 -4.80 -24.94 5.69
C ALA A 214 -4.86 -25.78 4.40
N GLY A 215 -3.77 -26.49 4.11
CA GLY A 215 -3.58 -27.23 2.86
C GLY A 215 -3.10 -26.35 1.72
N ALA A 216 -1.87 -26.60 1.26
CA ALA A 216 -1.51 -26.21 -0.09
C ALA A 216 -2.53 -26.87 -1.02
N ARG A 217 -3.41 -26.08 -1.66
CA ARG A 217 -4.18 -26.60 -2.79
C ARG A 217 -3.16 -27.23 -3.73
N LYS A 218 -3.44 -28.45 -4.22
CA LYS A 218 -2.61 -29.06 -5.27
C LYS A 218 -2.42 -27.98 -6.35
N PRO A 219 -1.17 -27.70 -6.77
CA PRO A 219 -0.91 -26.69 -7.79
C PRO A 219 -1.86 -26.93 -8.96
N SER A 220 -2.48 -25.87 -9.49
CA SER A 220 -3.30 -26.04 -10.68
C SER A 220 -2.44 -26.62 -11.81
N GLU A 221 -3.07 -27.27 -12.78
CA GLU A 221 -2.34 -27.83 -13.91
C GLU A 221 -1.48 -26.77 -14.60
N TYR A 222 -2.03 -25.56 -14.76
CA TYR A 222 -1.29 -24.39 -15.25
C TYR A 222 -0.05 -24.06 -14.43
N GLN A 223 -0.13 -24.11 -13.10
CA GLN A 223 1.00 -23.82 -12.22
C GLN A 223 2.11 -24.86 -12.34
N THR A 224 1.74 -26.14 -12.48
CA THR A 224 2.69 -27.23 -12.71
C THR A 224 3.36 -27.09 -14.08
N PHE A 225 2.56 -26.84 -15.12
CA PHE A 225 3.04 -26.61 -16.48
C PHE A 225 3.98 -25.41 -16.55
N MET A 226 3.58 -24.27 -15.98
CA MET A 226 4.37 -23.05 -15.98
C MET A 226 5.73 -23.26 -15.31
N LYS A 227 5.77 -23.98 -14.19
CA LYS A 227 7.02 -24.29 -13.47
C LYS A 227 7.96 -25.15 -14.31
N GLU A 228 7.43 -26.19 -14.96
CA GLU A 228 8.20 -27.09 -15.80
C GLU A 228 8.72 -26.39 -17.07
N GLN A 229 7.85 -25.68 -17.79
CA GLN A 229 8.21 -24.99 -19.02
C GLN A 229 9.14 -23.81 -18.79
N MET A 230 9.02 -23.10 -17.65
CA MET A 230 10.01 -22.07 -17.29
C MET A 230 11.40 -22.67 -16.99
N ARG A 231 11.48 -23.88 -16.43
CA ARG A 231 12.77 -24.56 -16.20
C ARG A 231 13.42 -24.91 -17.53
N LEU A 232 12.69 -25.60 -18.40
CA LEU A 232 13.18 -26.03 -19.71
C LEU A 232 13.62 -24.84 -20.58
N LEU A 233 12.79 -23.79 -20.68
CA LEU A 233 13.15 -22.62 -21.50
C LEU A 233 14.33 -21.82 -20.95
N LYS A 234 14.56 -21.82 -19.64
CA LYS A 234 15.75 -21.20 -19.04
C LYS A 234 17.01 -22.04 -19.27
N GLU A 235 16.91 -23.36 -19.25
CA GLU A 235 18.01 -24.27 -19.56
C GLU A 235 18.37 -24.22 -21.06
N GLU A 236 17.37 -24.23 -21.94
CA GLU A 236 17.55 -24.09 -23.40
C GLU A 236 18.03 -22.70 -23.80
N ASN A 237 17.62 -21.65 -23.09
CA ASN A 237 17.88 -20.26 -23.46
C ASN A 237 18.36 -19.41 -22.25
N PRO A 238 19.56 -19.67 -21.72
CA PRO A 238 20.05 -19.06 -20.47
C PRO A 238 20.29 -17.55 -20.57
N LYS A 239 20.46 -17.00 -21.78
CA LYS A 239 20.66 -15.56 -22.02
C LYS A 239 19.38 -14.81 -22.41
N THR A 240 18.24 -15.50 -22.55
CA THR A 240 17.00 -14.84 -22.95
C THR A 240 16.38 -14.08 -21.77
N PRO A 241 15.92 -12.83 -21.99
CA PRO A 241 15.24 -12.07 -20.95
C PRO A 241 14.02 -12.82 -20.39
N GLN A 242 13.84 -12.77 -19.07
CA GLN A 242 12.76 -13.50 -18.39
C GLN A 242 11.35 -13.16 -18.91
N LYS A 243 11.14 -11.93 -19.40
CA LYS A 243 9.88 -11.50 -20.04
C LYS A 243 9.56 -12.34 -21.29
N GLU A 244 10.56 -12.62 -22.11
CA GLU A 244 10.41 -13.39 -23.34
C GLU A 244 10.19 -14.89 -23.04
N ILE A 245 10.87 -15.41 -22.02
CA ILE A 245 10.62 -16.78 -21.52
C ILE A 245 9.16 -16.91 -21.04
N MET A 246 8.64 -15.95 -20.27
CA MET A 246 7.24 -15.97 -19.82
C MET A 246 6.24 -15.91 -20.98
N ARG A 247 6.52 -15.11 -22.02
CA ARG A 247 5.69 -15.06 -23.24
C ARG A 247 5.63 -16.43 -23.91
N ARG A 248 6.79 -17.07 -24.11
CA ARG A 248 6.87 -18.41 -24.70
C ARG A 248 6.14 -19.47 -23.89
N VAL A 249 6.19 -19.41 -22.55
CA VAL A 249 5.42 -20.33 -21.69
C VAL A 249 3.91 -20.11 -21.86
N ALA A 250 3.46 -18.85 -21.97
CA ALA A 250 2.05 -18.54 -22.20
C ALA A 250 1.58 -19.04 -23.57
N ASP A 251 2.38 -18.83 -24.63
CA ASP A 251 2.10 -19.35 -25.96
C ASP A 251 1.99 -20.89 -25.96
N ARG A 252 2.96 -21.58 -25.32
CA ARG A 252 2.93 -23.05 -25.15
C ARG A 252 1.69 -23.54 -24.39
N TRP A 253 1.19 -22.80 -23.41
CA TRP A 253 -0.04 -23.14 -22.69
C TRP A 253 -1.28 -22.99 -23.58
N SER A 254 -1.43 -21.85 -24.26
CA SER A 254 -2.55 -21.59 -25.16
C SER A 254 -2.65 -22.63 -26.28
N SER A 255 -1.50 -23.03 -26.86
CA SER A 255 -1.46 -24.09 -27.87
C SER A 255 -1.86 -25.46 -27.33
N ARG A 256 -1.51 -25.76 -26.06
CA ARG A 256 -1.91 -27.01 -25.41
C ARG A 256 -3.41 -27.07 -25.15
N GLU A 257 -4.00 -25.98 -24.67
CA GLU A 257 -5.45 -25.89 -24.46
C GLU A 257 -6.19 -26.04 -25.79
N ALA A 258 -5.74 -25.36 -26.86
CA ALA A 258 -6.32 -25.50 -28.20
C ALA A 258 -6.25 -26.95 -28.72
N ALA A 259 -5.11 -27.62 -28.58
CA ALA A 259 -4.95 -29.02 -29.00
C ALA A 259 -5.81 -29.99 -28.18
N SER A 260 -5.99 -29.75 -26.88
CA SER A 260 -6.85 -30.58 -26.03
C SER A 260 -8.35 -30.46 -26.37
N VAL A 261 -8.77 -29.30 -26.90
CA VAL A 261 -10.14 -29.07 -27.37
C VAL A 261 -10.37 -29.79 -28.71
N ASP A 262 -9.38 -29.77 -29.61
CA ASP A 262 -9.43 -30.47 -30.89
C ASP A 262 -9.46 -32.01 -30.71
N GLU A 263 -8.67 -32.58 -29.79
CA GLU A 263 -8.69 -34.04 -29.53
C GLU A 263 -10.03 -34.53 -28.95
N VAL A 264 -10.69 -33.72 -28.12
CA VAL A 264 -12.01 -34.05 -27.56
C VAL A 264 -13.11 -33.94 -28.63
N ALA A 265 -12.98 -33.02 -29.60
CA ALA A 265 -13.91 -32.90 -30.71
C ALA A 265 -13.82 -34.11 -31.67
N VAL A 266 -12.61 -34.60 -31.96
CA VAL A 266 -12.40 -35.78 -32.82
C VAL A 266 -12.89 -37.08 -32.14
N GLY A 267 -12.83 -37.17 -30.81
CA GLY A 267 -13.30 -38.34 -30.06
C GLY A 267 -14.82 -38.51 -29.99
N ILE A 268 -15.60 -37.46 -30.24
CA ILE A 268 -17.08 -37.51 -30.22
C ILE A 268 -17.64 -38.00 -31.56
N GLU A 269 -16.94 -37.78 -32.69
CA GLU A 269 -17.41 -38.19 -34.03
C GLU A 269 -17.21 -39.68 -34.34
N HIS A 270 -16.48 -40.44 -33.51
CA HIS A 270 -16.17 -41.86 -33.78
C HIS A 270 -17.11 -42.88 -33.10
N LEU A 271 -18.17 -42.44 -32.41
CA LEU A 271 -19.11 -43.31 -31.69
C LEU A 271 -20.49 -43.48 -32.36
N ASP A 272 -20.75 -42.82 -33.50
CA ASP A 272 -22.10 -42.80 -34.14
C ASP A 272 -22.19 -43.56 -35.48
N LEU A 273 -21.37 -44.59 -35.71
CA LEU A 273 -21.46 -45.43 -36.91
C LEU A 273 -21.23 -46.91 -36.57
N ASP A 274 -22.19 -47.55 -35.90
CA ASP A 274 -22.43 -48.99 -36.06
C ASP A 274 -23.79 -49.39 -35.48
N GLY A 275 -24.71 -49.82 -36.36
CA GLY A 275 -25.83 -50.69 -35.99
C GLY A 275 -27.22 -50.21 -36.36
N ALA A 276 -27.68 -50.56 -37.57
CA ALA A 276 -29.05 -51.05 -37.80
C ALA A 276 -29.19 -51.56 -39.26
N ASP A 277 -28.78 -52.81 -39.48
CA ASP A 277 -29.37 -53.67 -40.53
C ASP A 277 -30.43 -54.55 -39.85
N GLY A 278 -31.57 -54.77 -40.51
CA GLY A 278 -32.67 -55.54 -39.92
C GLY A 278 -34.02 -55.28 -40.56
N SER A 279 -34.18 -55.80 -41.77
CA SER A 279 -35.43 -56.09 -42.47
C SER A 279 -36.59 -56.58 -41.59
N GLU A 280 -37.84 -56.19 -41.91
CA GLU A 280 -38.95 -57.14 -42.00
C GLU A 280 -40.14 -56.60 -42.82
N SER A 281 -40.78 -57.55 -43.47
CA SER A 281 -41.78 -57.41 -44.53
C SER A 281 -43.22 -57.62 -44.04
N ARG A 282 -44.18 -57.25 -44.91
CA ARG A 282 -45.54 -57.80 -45.13
C ARG A 282 -46.77 -57.05 -44.57
N THR A 283 -47.52 -56.51 -45.55
CA THR A 283 -48.99 -56.64 -45.79
C THR A 283 -49.97 -56.45 -44.62
N ALA A 284 -50.80 -55.42 -44.68
CA ALA A 284 -52.15 -55.39 -45.27
C ALA A 284 -52.78 -54.01 -45.01
#